data_AF-A0A645B746-F1
#
_entry.id   AF-A0A645B746-F1
#
_cell.length_a   1.000
_cell.length_b   1.000
_cell.length_c   1.000
_cell.angle_alpha   90.00
_cell.angle_beta   90.00
_cell.angle_gamma   90.00
#
_symmetry.space_group_name_H-M   'P 1'
#
loop_
_entity.id
_entity.type
_entity.pdbx_description
1 polymer ?
#
loop_
_entity_poly.entity_id
_entity_poly.type
_entity_poly.pdbx_seq_one_letter_code
_entity_poly.pdbx_strand_id
1 'polypeptide(L)'
;MLPQPFVSMILGKSAKAAEVLDVQALYHSLSGVESYPMSVLVVSESFLKNHPRALATILSAYEESVAWVNANPQEAGNAIEKAGIMASAMATPAIPFCNLVFVPSSEAKDAVQAYYSFLHSFSPDAIGGKVPGDDLYL
;
A
#
# COMPACT_ATOMS: atom_id res chain seq x y z
N MET A 1 -1.15 -16.71 -5.43
CA MET A 1 -0.88 -15.53 -4.59
C MET A 1 -2.21 -14.91 -4.21
N LEU A 2 -2.41 -14.53 -2.95
CA LEU A 2 -3.63 -13.87 -2.48
C LEU A 2 -3.25 -12.64 -1.65
N PRO A 3 -3.95 -11.49 -1.81
CA PRO A 3 -3.76 -10.35 -0.93
C PRO A 3 -4.61 -10.49 0.34
N GLN A 4 -4.30 -9.69 1.36
CA GLN A 4 -5.22 -9.45 2.45
C GLN A 4 -6.47 -8.71 1.95
N PRO A 5 -7.66 -8.92 2.56
CA PRO A 5 -7.93 -9.78 3.72
C PRO A 5 -8.19 -11.26 3.38
N PHE A 6 -8.11 -11.66 2.11
CA PHE A 6 -8.49 -13.02 1.69
C PHE A 6 -7.60 -14.12 2.29
N VAL A 7 -6.32 -13.82 2.55
CA VAL A 7 -5.42 -14.74 3.27
C VAL A 7 -5.96 -15.02 4.67
N SER A 8 -6.20 -13.97 5.48
CA SER A 8 -6.76 -14.15 6.83
C SER A 8 -8.13 -14.84 6.83
N MET A 9 -8.97 -14.58 5.82
CA MET A 9 -10.27 -15.25 5.67
C MET A 9 -10.14 -16.76 5.43
N ILE A 10 -9.17 -17.19 4.62
CA ILE A 10 -8.96 -18.62 4.33
C ILE A 10 -8.35 -19.32 5.55
N LEU A 11 -7.34 -18.70 6.17
CA LEU A 11 -6.71 -19.23 7.38
C LEU A 11 -7.70 -19.38 8.53
N GLY A 12 -8.64 -18.43 8.68
CA GLY A 12 -9.72 -18.53 9.67
C GLY A 12 -10.74 -19.63 9.40
N LYS A 13 -10.85 -20.13 8.16
CA LYS A 13 -11.82 -21.17 7.76
C LYS A 13 -11.23 -22.57 7.65
N SER A 14 -9.91 -22.71 7.52
CA SER A 14 -9.25 -23.99 7.26
C SER A 14 -7.95 -24.12 8.03
N ALA A 15 -7.93 -25.04 9.01
CA ALA A 15 -6.72 -25.42 9.73
C ALA A 15 -5.66 -26.13 8.86
N LYS A 16 -6.01 -26.51 7.61
CA LYS A 16 -5.07 -27.08 6.63
C LYS A 16 -4.42 -26.03 5.75
N ALA A 17 -4.93 -24.80 5.75
CA ALA A 17 -4.33 -23.71 5.00
C ALA A 17 -3.16 -23.13 5.81
N ALA A 18 -2.10 -22.76 5.10
CA ALA A 18 -0.95 -22.08 5.66
C ALA A 18 -0.47 -21.02 4.68
N GLU A 19 -0.01 -19.90 5.23
CA GLU A 19 0.81 -18.97 4.48
C GLU A 19 2.20 -19.58 4.31
N VAL A 20 2.69 -19.64 3.07
CA VAL A 20 3.95 -20.33 2.74
C VAL A 20 5.05 -19.32 2.42
N LEU A 21 4.69 -18.20 1.81
CA LEU A 21 5.64 -17.21 1.29
C LEU A 21 5.04 -15.80 1.43
N ASP A 22 5.84 -14.89 1.98
CA ASP A 22 5.59 -13.45 1.96
C ASP A 22 6.24 -12.84 0.71
N VAL A 23 5.42 -12.21 -0.14
CA VAL A 23 5.87 -11.63 -1.40
C VAL A 23 6.75 -10.39 -1.18
N GLN A 24 6.49 -9.58 -0.14
CA GLN A 24 7.34 -8.44 0.21
C GLN A 24 8.73 -8.93 0.62
N ALA A 25 8.78 -9.93 1.51
CA ALA A 25 10.04 -10.51 1.96
C ALA A 25 10.83 -11.16 0.82
N LEU A 26 10.14 -11.91 -0.05
CA LEU A 26 10.76 -12.50 -1.24
C LEU A 26 11.31 -11.42 -2.18
N TYR A 27 10.52 -10.39 -2.48
CA TYR A 27 10.97 -9.29 -3.33
C TYR A 27 12.23 -8.63 -2.77
N HIS A 28 12.24 -8.33 -1.47
CA HIS A 28 13.41 -7.75 -0.81
C HIS A 28 14.63 -8.66 -0.94
N SER A 29 14.48 -9.95 -0.63
CA SER A 29 15.59 -10.91 -0.69
C SER A 29 16.18 -11.10 -2.09
N LEU A 30 15.37 -10.96 -3.14
CA LEU A 30 15.78 -11.19 -4.53
C LEU A 30 16.28 -9.92 -5.23
N SER A 31 15.71 -8.75 -4.90
CA SER A 31 16.02 -7.49 -5.59
C SER A 31 16.99 -6.59 -4.81
N GLY A 32 17.11 -6.78 -3.49
CA GLY A 32 17.80 -5.85 -2.59
C GLY A 32 17.06 -4.54 -2.33
N VAL A 33 15.90 -4.32 -2.96
CA VAL A 33 15.04 -3.15 -2.73
C VAL A 33 14.17 -3.40 -1.50
N GLU A 34 14.03 -2.42 -0.61
CA GLU A 34 13.35 -2.59 0.67
C GLU A 34 11.87 -2.98 0.55
N SER A 35 11.17 -2.43 -0.43
CA SER A 35 9.74 -2.65 -0.60
C SER A 35 9.33 -2.83 -2.05
N TYR A 36 8.22 -3.54 -2.25
CA TYR A 36 7.51 -3.67 -3.51
C TYR A 36 6.26 -2.76 -3.47
N PRO A 37 6.37 -1.48 -3.92
CA PRO A 37 5.30 -0.49 -3.76
C PRO A 37 4.18 -0.71 -4.79
N MET A 38 3.09 -1.34 -4.36
CA MET A 38 1.91 -1.59 -5.21
C MET A 38 0.87 -0.46 -5.21
N SER A 39 0.95 0.47 -4.26
CA SER A 39 -0.06 1.53 -4.07
C SER A 39 0.59 2.90 -3.97
N VAL A 40 -0.05 3.90 -4.57
CA VAL A 40 0.36 5.31 -4.51
C VAL A 40 -0.86 6.20 -4.30
N LEU A 41 -0.65 7.35 -3.64
CA LEU A 41 -1.60 8.45 -3.62
C LEU A 41 -1.18 9.46 -4.70
N VAL A 42 -2.08 9.74 -5.64
CA VAL A 42 -1.83 10.70 -6.73
C VAL A 42 -2.65 11.95 -6.51
N VAL A 43 -2.04 13.11 -6.75
CA VAL A 43 -2.70 14.41 -6.75
C VAL A 43 -2.57 15.05 -8.12
N SER A 44 -3.62 15.73 -8.59
CA SER A 44 -3.52 16.49 -9.84
C SER A 44 -2.63 17.72 -9.65
N GLU A 45 -1.90 18.09 -10.69
CA GLU A 45 -1.06 19.28 -10.70
C GLU A 45 -1.87 20.57 -10.38
N SER A 46 -3.11 20.64 -10.85
CA SER A 46 -4.02 21.76 -10.57
C SER A 46 -4.38 21.85 -9.08
N PHE A 47 -4.58 20.73 -8.40
CA PHE A 47 -4.89 20.72 -6.98
C PHE A 47 -3.67 21.12 -6.15
N LEU A 48 -2.49 20.57 -6.49
CA LEU A 48 -1.23 20.96 -5.86
C LEU A 48 -0.99 22.47 -5.94
N LYS A 49 -1.13 23.05 -7.14
CA LYS A 49 -0.91 24.49 -7.38
C LYS A 49 -1.92 25.38 -6.65
N ASN A 50 -3.20 25.01 -6.66
CA ASN A 50 -4.27 25.85 -6.12
C ASN A 50 -4.50 25.66 -4.62
N HIS A 51 -4.12 24.51 -4.06
CA HIS A 51 -4.45 24.12 -2.69
C HIS A 51 -3.27 23.50 -1.90
N PRO A 52 -2.07 24.11 -1.90
CA PRO A 52 -0.89 23.51 -1.26
C PRO A 52 -1.07 23.29 0.26
N ARG A 53 -1.78 24.19 0.95
CA ARG A 53 -2.08 24.03 2.38
C ARG A 53 -3.06 22.89 2.64
N ALA A 54 -4.08 22.72 1.78
CA ALA A 54 -5.03 21.62 1.93
C ALA A 54 -4.34 20.27 1.67
N LEU A 55 -3.46 20.20 0.67
CA LEU A 55 -2.65 19.01 0.41
C LEU A 55 -1.81 18.64 1.64
N ALA A 56 -1.11 19.60 2.24
CA ALA A 56 -0.32 19.34 3.45
C ALA A 56 -1.19 18.78 4.59
N THR A 57 -2.39 19.34 4.81
CA THR A 57 -3.34 18.83 5.80
C THR A 57 -3.82 17.41 5.46
N ILE A 58 -4.12 17.12 4.20
CA ILE A 58 -4.54 15.79 3.76
C ILE A 58 -3.43 14.75 4.00
N LEU A 59 -2.19 15.07 3.65
CA LEU A 59 -1.06 14.16 3.83
C LEU A 59 -0.80 13.86 5.31
N SER A 60 -0.82 14.88 6.19
CA SER A 60 -0.72 14.69 7.65
C SER A 60 -1.85 13.80 8.18
N ALA A 61 -3.09 14.10 7.80
CA ALA A 61 -4.24 13.31 8.23
C ALA A 61 -4.20 11.86 7.70
N TYR A 62 -3.64 11.65 6.51
CA TYR A 62 -3.49 10.32 5.92
C TYR A 62 -2.42 9.50 6.66
N GLU A 63 -1.26 10.10 6.96
CA GLU A 63 -0.22 9.49 7.79
C GLU A 63 -0.75 9.12 9.18
N GLU A 64 -1.41 10.06 9.85
CA GLU A 64 -2.06 9.83 11.15
C GLU A 64 -3.11 8.71 11.07
N SER A 65 -3.90 8.66 9.99
CA SER A 65 -4.89 7.61 9.80
C SER A 65 -4.24 6.23 9.63
N VAL A 66 -3.15 6.12 8.87
CA VAL A 66 -2.41 4.87 8.71
C VAL A 66 -1.84 4.42 10.06
N ALA A 67 -1.20 5.33 10.79
CA ALA A 67 -0.66 5.06 12.12
C ALA A 67 -1.76 4.60 13.10
N TRP A 68 -2.92 5.26 13.08
CA TRP A 68 -4.04 4.91 13.93
C TRP A 68 -4.61 3.51 13.62
N VAL A 69 -4.76 3.14 12.35
CA VAL A 69 -5.26 1.81 11.95
C VAL A 69 -4.31 0.71 12.45
N ASN A 70 -3.01 0.91 12.27
CA ASN A 70 -2.00 -0.06 12.72
C ASN A 70 -1.96 -0.19 14.25
N ALA A 71 -2.13 0.92 14.98
CA ALA A 71 -2.13 0.94 16.44
C ALA A 71 -3.44 0.42 17.06
N ASN A 72 -4.56 0.47 16.33
CA ASN A 72 -5.89 0.12 16.84
C ASN A 72 -6.66 -0.83 15.89
N PRO A 73 -6.17 -2.07 15.64
CA PRO A 73 -6.79 -2.96 14.65
C PRO A 73 -8.26 -3.30 14.95
N GLN A 74 -8.64 -3.42 16.23
CA GLN A 74 -10.00 -3.80 16.62
C GLN A 74 -10.99 -2.65 16.37
N GLU A 75 -10.62 -1.44 16.75
CA GLU A 75 -11.39 -0.21 16.52
C GLU A 75 -11.49 0.08 15.02
N ALA A 76 -10.40 -0.09 14.28
CA ALA A 76 -10.37 0.03 12.84
C ALA A 76 -11.29 -1.00 12.17
N GLY A 77 -11.25 -2.27 12.59
CA GLY A 77 -12.19 -3.30 12.11
C GLY A 77 -13.66 -2.95 12.36
N ASN A 78 -13.98 -2.40 13.53
CA ASN A 78 -15.33 -1.92 13.85
C ASN A 78 -15.75 -0.74 12.97
N ALA A 79 -14.83 0.17 12.67
CA ALA A 79 -15.08 1.29 11.76
C ALA A 79 -15.32 0.81 10.31
N ILE A 80 -14.55 -0.17 9.85
CA ILE A 80 -14.72 -0.82 8.53
C ILE A 80 -16.09 -1.48 8.41
N GLU A 81 -16.55 -2.17 9.47
CA GLU A 81 -17.87 -2.79 9.51
C GLU A 81 -18.99 -1.75 9.53
N LYS A 82 -18.86 -0.70 10.35
CA LYS A 82 -19.81 0.41 10.39
C LYS A 82 -19.93 1.12 9.05
N ALA A 83 -18.84 1.17 8.27
CA ALA A 83 -18.83 1.70 6.91
C ALA A 83 -19.46 0.74 5.87
N GLY A 84 -19.84 -0.48 6.26
CA GLY A 84 -20.47 -1.47 5.38
C GLY A 84 -19.50 -2.16 4.42
N ILE A 85 -18.18 -2.10 4.68
CA ILE A 85 -17.15 -2.68 3.81
C ILE A 85 -17.03 -4.19 4.05
N MET A 86 -16.83 -4.60 5.30
CA MET A 86 -16.82 -6.01 5.72
C MET A 86 -16.94 -6.15 7.24
N ALA A 87 -17.30 -7.35 7.70
CA ALA A 87 -17.41 -7.64 9.13
C ALA A 87 -16.07 -7.40 9.87
N SER A 88 -16.13 -6.81 11.07
CA SER A 88 -14.96 -6.52 11.90
C SER A 88 -14.14 -7.78 12.20
N ALA A 89 -14.83 -8.90 12.43
CA ALA A 89 -14.20 -10.21 12.64
C ALA A 89 -13.34 -10.69 11.46
N MET A 90 -13.53 -10.14 10.26
CA MET A 90 -12.73 -10.45 9.07
C MET A 90 -11.64 -9.39 8.83
N ALA A 91 -11.93 -8.12 9.09
CA ALA A 91 -10.99 -7.01 8.89
C ALA A 91 -9.87 -6.98 9.94
N THR A 92 -10.23 -7.06 11.22
CA THR A 92 -9.29 -6.94 12.36
C THR A 92 -8.07 -7.87 12.23
N PRO A 93 -8.22 -9.19 11.99
CA PRO A 93 -7.06 -10.08 11.87
C PRO A 93 -6.25 -9.88 10.58
N ALA A 94 -6.75 -9.14 9.59
CA ALA A 94 -6.02 -8.86 8.35
C ALA A 94 -5.15 -7.61 8.46
N ILE A 95 -5.54 -6.61 9.26
CA ILE A 95 -4.87 -5.31 9.36
C ILE A 95 -3.35 -5.41 9.57
N PRO A 96 -2.83 -6.22 10.52
CA PRO A 96 -1.38 -6.33 10.73
C PRO A 96 -0.59 -6.80 9.50
N PHE A 97 -1.26 -7.49 8.57
CA PHE A 97 -0.66 -8.07 7.37
C PHE A 97 -0.98 -7.26 6.10
N CYS A 98 -1.75 -6.17 6.21
CA CYS A 98 -2.06 -5.30 5.07
C CYS A 98 -0.88 -4.40 4.66
N ASN A 99 0.21 -4.40 5.45
CA ASN A 99 1.40 -3.59 5.23
C ASN A 99 1.08 -2.11 4.98
N LEU A 100 0.17 -1.56 5.79
CA LEU A 100 -0.25 -0.16 5.69
C LEU A 100 0.89 0.73 6.17
N VAL A 101 1.51 1.44 5.24
CA VAL A 101 2.59 2.39 5.51
C VAL A 101 2.32 3.69 4.78
N PHE A 102 2.79 4.79 5.35
CA PHE A 102 2.87 6.07 4.66
C PHE A 102 4.34 6.40 4.47
N VAL A 103 4.76 6.56 3.21
CA VAL A 103 6.11 6.92 2.84
C VAL A 103 6.03 8.21 2.01
N PRO A 104 6.67 9.31 2.43
CA PRO A 104 6.69 10.54 1.66
C PRO A 104 7.25 10.33 0.25
N SER A 105 6.74 11.09 -0.73
CA SER A 105 7.18 11.04 -2.13
C SER A 105 8.71 11.11 -2.29
N SER A 106 9.35 12.02 -1.54
CA SER A 106 10.80 12.22 -1.55
C SER A 106 11.59 11.00 -1.09
N GLU A 107 11.05 10.20 -0.18
CA GLU A 107 11.69 8.99 0.35
C GLU A 107 11.34 7.76 -0.49
N ALA A 108 10.13 7.72 -1.06
CA ALA A 108 9.66 6.61 -1.88
C ALA A 108 10.27 6.59 -3.29
N LYS A 109 10.84 7.71 -3.76
CA LYS A 109 11.28 7.92 -5.14
C LYS A 109 12.15 6.77 -5.67
N ASP A 110 13.18 6.38 -4.95
CA ASP A 110 14.13 5.36 -5.40
C ASP A 110 13.47 3.98 -5.51
N ALA A 111 12.67 3.58 -4.52
CA ALA A 111 11.96 2.30 -4.54
C ALA A 111 10.94 2.24 -5.68
N VAL A 112 10.21 3.33 -5.93
CA VAL A 112 9.23 3.43 -7.01
C VAL A 112 9.91 3.44 -8.38
N GLN A 113 11.03 4.16 -8.54
CA GLN A 113 11.81 4.16 -9.78
C GLN A 113 12.41 2.79 -10.10
N ALA A 114 12.95 2.10 -9.09
CA ALA A 114 13.43 0.73 -9.24
C ALA A 114 12.31 -0.20 -9.69
N TYR A 115 11.12 -0.06 -9.11
CA TYR A 115 9.96 -0.87 -9.48
C TYR A 115 9.47 -0.59 -10.92
N TYR A 116 9.34 0.68 -11.33
CA TYR A 116 8.98 1.01 -12.71
C TYR A 116 10.04 0.55 -13.71
N SER A 117 11.32 0.64 -13.37
CA SER A 117 12.41 0.14 -14.22
C SER A 117 12.35 -1.37 -14.38
N PHE A 118 12.05 -2.10 -13.31
CA PHE A 118 11.81 -3.54 -13.37
C PHE A 118 10.61 -3.88 -14.27
N LEU A 119 9.47 -3.21 -14.07
CA LEU A 119 8.28 -3.40 -14.91
C LEU A 119 8.57 -3.11 -16.38
N HIS A 120 9.30 -2.02 -16.66
CA HIS A 120 9.71 -1.68 -18.02
C HIS A 120 10.59 -2.76 -18.66
N SER A 121 11.55 -3.30 -17.90
CA SER A 121 12.44 -4.37 -18.38
C SER A 121 11.69 -5.67 -18.72
N PHE A 122 10.57 -5.92 -18.03
CA PHE A 122 9.76 -7.13 -18.19
C PHE A 122 8.65 -6.98 -19.22
N SER A 123 7.92 -5.86 -19.17
CA SER A 123 6.78 -5.54 -20.03
C SER A 123 6.59 -4.02 -20.12
N PRO A 124 7.23 -3.35 -21.09
CA PRO A 124 7.14 -1.88 -21.24
C PRO A 124 5.70 -1.37 -21.30
N ASP A 125 4.80 -2.09 -21.95
CA ASP A 125 3.41 -1.70 -22.15
C ASP A 125 2.62 -1.63 -20.83
N ALA A 126 3.05 -2.36 -19.79
CA ALA A 126 2.41 -2.33 -18.47
C ALA A 126 2.45 -0.95 -17.80
N ILE A 127 3.38 -0.08 -18.24
CA ILE A 127 3.57 1.28 -17.69
C ILE A 127 3.42 2.37 -18.76
N GLY A 128 2.86 2.04 -19.92
CA GLY A 128 2.72 2.98 -21.04
C GLY A 128 4.01 3.20 -21.84
N GLY A 129 4.93 2.24 -21.82
CA GLY A 129 6.10 2.16 -22.69
C GLY A 129 7.36 2.90 -22.20
N LYS A 130 7.25 3.70 -21.13
CA LYS A 130 8.37 4.48 -20.58
C LYS A 130 8.33 4.54 -19.06
N VAL A 131 9.51 4.57 -18.45
CA VAL A 131 9.66 4.84 -17.02
C VAL A 131 9.26 6.30 -16.75
N PRO A 132 8.37 6.59 -15.77
CA PRO A 132 8.01 7.95 -15.40
C PRO A 132 9.21 8.78 -14.95
N GLY A 133 9.21 10.07 -15.28
CA GLY A 133 10.26 11.01 -14.90
C GLY A 133 10.09 11.57 -13.49
N ASP A 134 10.94 12.54 -13.17
CA ASP A 134 10.93 13.25 -11.89
C ASP A 134 9.65 14.05 -11.63
N ASP A 135 8.90 14.37 -12.69
CA ASP A 135 7.62 15.08 -12.65
C ASP A 135 6.48 14.28 -12.00
N LEU A 136 6.67 12.97 -11.79
CA LEU A 136 5.73 12.13 -11.06
C LEU A 136 5.76 12.38 -9.53
N TYR A 137 6.86 12.91 -9.01
CA TYR A 137 7.14 13.01 -7.58
C TYR A 137 6.92 14.43 -7.07
N LEU A 138 6.29 14.53 -5.89
CA LEU A 138 6.20 15.76 -5.08
C LEU A 138 7.51 16.03 -4.35
#